data_AF-A0A8J3Q4S4-F1
#
_entry.id   AF-A0A8J3Q4S4-F1
#
_cell.length_a   1.000
_cell.length_b   1.000
_cell.length_c   1.000
_cell.angle_alpha   90.00
_cell.angle_beta   90.00
_cell.angle_gamma   90.00
#
_symmetry.space_group_name_H-M   'P 1'
#
loop_
_entity.id
_entity.type
_entity.pdbx_description
1 polymer ?
#
loop_
_entity_poly.entity_id
_entity_poly.type
_entity_poly.pdbx_seq_one_letter_code
_entity_poly.pdbx_strand_id
1 'polypeptide(L)'
;MPVTQSKAPQVTGISAPQKLGSRAKITDSTHTKLVADAVAAVKAGTPTASSVFVAYYGTPDAKKDKIYLVGVDFSTASVDLERSLNQTARDIQGQPLLVTEMPVQGDLGGEARCGDVQLLDMPSGLCGWAVKNYMVIVLWYNHEAGDLVKELAAIRGAVETKS
;
A
#
# COMPACT_ATOMS: atom_id res chain seq x y z
N MET A 1 13.38 40.65 9.39
CA MET A 1 12.56 39.98 8.35
C MET A 1 12.35 38.55 8.82
N PRO A 2 11.13 38.08 9.12
CA PRO A 2 10.93 36.68 9.43
C PRO A 2 11.06 35.89 8.12
N VAL A 3 12.00 34.93 8.11
CA VAL A 3 12.18 33.96 7.03
C VAL A 3 10.89 33.16 6.94
N THR A 4 10.17 33.24 5.82
CA THR A 4 9.04 32.35 5.55
C THR A 4 9.59 30.94 5.46
N GLN A 5 9.52 30.18 6.56
CA GLN A 5 9.79 28.75 6.54
C GLN A 5 8.74 28.11 5.63
N SER A 6 9.15 27.76 4.41
CA SER A 6 8.35 26.91 3.53
C SER A 6 8.22 25.56 4.23
N LYS A 7 7.07 25.30 4.84
CA LYS A 7 6.76 24.04 5.52
C LYS A 7 6.94 22.91 4.49
N ALA A 8 7.77 21.92 4.81
CA ALA A 8 7.92 20.74 3.95
C ALA A 8 6.54 20.10 3.72
N PRO A 9 6.22 19.65 2.49
CA PRO A 9 4.91 19.09 2.15
C PRO A 9 4.50 18.04 3.17
N GLN A 10 3.28 18.15 3.68
CA GLN A 10 2.76 17.21 4.68
C GLN A 10 1.70 16.32 4.06
N VAL A 11 1.77 15.02 4.33
CA VAL A 11 0.66 14.11 4.00
C VAL A 11 -0.54 14.44 4.89
N THR A 12 -1.70 14.65 4.26
CA THR A 12 -2.99 15.03 4.88
C THR A 12 -4.13 14.07 4.55
N GLY A 13 -3.86 13.04 3.76
CA GLY A 13 -4.82 12.01 3.44
C GLY A 13 -4.26 10.97 2.49
N ILE A 14 -5.00 9.89 2.33
CA ILE A 14 -4.74 8.83 1.36
C ILE A 14 -6.02 8.49 0.61
N SER A 15 -5.91 8.07 -0.64
CA SER A 15 -7.05 7.62 -1.43
C SER A 15 -6.66 6.57 -2.45
N ALA A 16 -7.64 5.77 -2.91
CA ALA A 16 -7.47 4.90 -4.06
C ALA A 16 -7.65 5.72 -5.36
N PRO A 17 -6.59 6.00 -6.14
CA PRO A 17 -6.72 6.75 -7.38
C PRO A 17 -7.50 5.97 -8.46
N GLN A 18 -7.88 6.65 -9.54
CA GLN A 18 -8.49 6.00 -10.72
C GLN A 18 -7.47 5.20 -11.55
N LYS A 19 -6.19 5.58 -11.45
CA LYS A 19 -5.06 4.91 -12.09
C LYS A 19 -3.87 4.86 -11.14
N LEU A 20 -3.06 3.82 -11.26
CA LEU A 20 -1.80 3.68 -10.57
C LEU A 20 -0.68 3.50 -11.60
N GLY A 21 0.02 4.59 -11.90
CA GLY A 21 0.87 4.65 -13.09
C GLY A 21 0.05 4.49 -14.37
N SER A 22 0.42 3.55 -15.23
CA SER A 22 -0.33 3.19 -16.44
C SER A 22 -1.55 2.29 -16.17
N ARG A 23 -1.67 1.74 -14.95
CA ARG A 23 -2.66 0.70 -14.62
C ARG A 23 -4.00 1.33 -14.26
N ALA A 24 -5.06 0.98 -15.00
CA ALA A 24 -6.41 1.39 -14.66
C ALA A 24 -6.95 0.61 -13.46
N LYS A 25 -7.80 1.25 -12.64
CA LYS A 25 -8.53 0.56 -11.58
C LYS A 25 -9.47 -0.49 -12.18
N ILE A 26 -9.46 -1.68 -11.61
CA ILE A 26 -10.32 -2.80 -12.02
C ILE A 26 -11.67 -2.67 -11.32
N THR A 27 -12.76 -2.68 -12.09
CA THR A 27 -14.13 -2.41 -11.61
C THR A 27 -15.16 -3.45 -12.08
N ASP A 28 -14.72 -4.64 -12.51
CA ASP A 28 -15.66 -5.74 -12.78
C ASP A 28 -16.36 -6.21 -11.50
N SER A 29 -17.45 -6.96 -11.65
CA SER A 29 -18.29 -7.40 -10.54
C SER A 29 -17.55 -8.29 -9.54
N THR A 30 -16.66 -9.14 -10.01
CA THR A 30 -15.85 -10.02 -9.15
C THR A 30 -14.92 -9.21 -8.27
N HIS A 31 -14.15 -8.28 -8.84
CA HIS A 31 -13.22 -7.44 -8.07
C HIS A 31 -13.95 -6.45 -7.18
N THR A 32 -15.11 -5.95 -7.59
CA THR A 32 -15.95 -5.09 -6.74
C THR A 32 -16.36 -5.82 -5.47
N LYS A 33 -16.74 -7.10 -5.57
CA LYS A 33 -17.05 -7.93 -4.40
C LYS A 33 -15.81 -8.18 -3.53
N LEU A 34 -14.68 -8.55 -4.15
CA LEU A 34 -13.42 -8.75 -3.43
C LEU A 34 -12.98 -7.50 -2.66
N VAL A 35 -13.14 -6.31 -3.26
CA VAL A 35 -12.88 -5.03 -2.60
C VAL A 35 -13.78 -4.83 -1.39
N ALA A 36 -15.08 -5.08 -1.52
CA ALA A 36 -16.02 -4.92 -0.41
C ALA A 36 -15.70 -5.88 0.75
N ASP A 37 -15.42 -7.15 0.44
CA ASP A 37 -15.07 -8.18 1.41
C ASP A 37 -13.75 -7.84 2.11
N ALA A 38 -12.73 -7.40 1.37
CA ALA A 38 -11.44 -6.98 1.92
C ALA A 38 -11.56 -5.73 2.81
N VAL A 39 -12.34 -4.72 2.41
CA VAL A 39 -12.59 -3.55 3.25
C VAL A 39 -13.25 -3.95 4.56
N ALA A 40 -14.24 -4.87 4.52
CA ALA A 40 -14.90 -5.36 5.73
C ALA A 40 -13.92 -6.11 6.66
N ALA A 41 -13.10 -6.99 6.09
CA ALA A 41 -12.09 -7.75 6.84
C ALA A 41 -11.05 -6.83 7.51
N VAL A 42 -10.51 -5.86 6.77
CA VAL A 42 -9.53 -4.90 7.30
C VAL A 42 -10.12 -4.06 8.43
N LYS A 43 -11.37 -3.58 8.27
CA LYS A 43 -12.07 -2.83 9.34
C LYS A 43 -12.30 -3.68 10.58
N ALA A 44 -12.72 -4.94 10.41
CA ALA A 44 -12.92 -5.86 11.53
C ALA A 44 -11.60 -6.15 12.29
N GLY A 45 -10.49 -6.29 11.56
CA GLY A 45 -9.17 -6.52 12.14
C GLY A 45 -8.47 -5.28 12.69
N THR A 46 -8.97 -4.08 12.36
CA THR A 46 -8.33 -2.80 12.71
C THR A 46 -9.32 -1.85 13.40
N PRO A 47 -9.58 -2.02 14.70
CA PRO A 47 -10.56 -1.20 15.43
C PRO A 47 -10.25 0.30 15.43
N THR A 48 -8.99 0.68 15.23
CA THR A 48 -8.53 2.07 15.16
C THR A 48 -8.65 2.68 13.77
N ALA A 49 -9.11 1.95 12.74
CA ALA A 49 -9.25 2.48 11.39
C ALA A 49 -10.40 3.51 11.34
N SER A 50 -10.07 4.76 11.02
CA SER A 50 -11.03 5.83 10.73
C SER A 50 -11.57 5.71 9.30
N SER A 51 -10.72 5.30 8.36
CA SER A 51 -11.13 4.97 6.98
C SER A 51 -10.25 3.87 6.39
N VAL A 52 -10.81 3.11 5.46
CA VAL A 52 -10.14 2.03 4.75
C VAL A 52 -10.56 2.09 3.29
N PHE A 53 -9.59 1.95 2.38
CA PHE A 53 -9.86 1.65 0.98
C PHE A 53 -9.09 0.42 0.53
N VAL A 54 -9.68 -0.27 -0.44
CA VAL A 54 -9.03 -1.36 -1.17
C VAL A 54 -9.27 -1.14 -2.65
N ALA A 55 -8.29 -1.45 -3.49
CA ALA A 55 -8.41 -1.38 -4.93
C ALA A 55 -7.52 -2.40 -5.62
N TYR A 56 -7.96 -2.85 -6.79
CA TYR A 56 -7.13 -3.60 -7.72
C TYR A 56 -6.86 -2.75 -8.97
N TYR A 57 -5.66 -2.87 -9.54
CA TYR A 57 -5.25 -2.15 -10.74
C TYR A 57 -4.61 -3.08 -11.77
N GLY A 58 -4.69 -2.68 -13.04
CA GLY A 58 -4.05 -3.37 -14.16
C GLY A 58 -5.01 -4.37 -14.81
N THR A 59 -4.62 -5.64 -14.87
CA THR A 59 -5.45 -6.69 -15.47
C THR A 59 -6.18 -7.53 -14.41
N PRO A 60 -7.40 -8.01 -14.69
CA PRO A 60 -8.10 -8.95 -13.79
C PRO A 60 -7.32 -10.26 -13.52
N ASP A 61 -6.54 -10.70 -14.51
CA ASP A 61 -5.68 -11.88 -14.45
C ASP A 61 -4.48 -11.63 -13.53
N ALA A 62 -4.35 -12.48 -12.52
CA ALA A 62 -3.29 -12.41 -11.50
C ALA A 62 -1.91 -12.81 -12.04
N LYS A 63 -1.82 -13.50 -13.18
CA LYS A 63 -0.54 -13.87 -13.81
C LYS A 63 0.04 -12.77 -14.69
N LYS A 64 -0.69 -11.67 -14.85
CA LYS A 64 -0.30 -10.51 -15.64
C LYS A 64 -0.01 -9.34 -14.69
N ASP A 65 -0.05 -8.13 -15.22
CA ASP A 65 0.19 -6.92 -14.45
C ASP A 65 -1.02 -6.58 -13.57
N LYS A 66 -1.06 -7.15 -12.36
CA LYS A 66 -2.12 -6.91 -11.37
C LYS A 66 -1.54 -6.40 -10.07
N ILE A 67 -2.09 -5.31 -9.57
CA ILE A 67 -1.74 -4.75 -8.26
C ILE A 67 -2.96 -4.79 -7.34
N TYR A 68 -2.75 -5.22 -6.10
CA TYR A 68 -3.65 -5.02 -4.97
C TYR A 68 -3.10 -3.88 -4.10
N LEU A 69 -3.97 -2.95 -3.72
CA LEU A 69 -3.64 -1.80 -2.90
C LEU A 69 -4.64 -1.70 -1.76
N VAL A 70 -4.15 -1.60 -0.52
CA VAL A 70 -4.95 -1.31 0.66
C VAL A 70 -4.38 -0.09 1.36
N GLY A 71 -5.25 0.83 1.76
CA GLY A 71 -4.87 2.00 2.55
C GLY A 71 -5.77 2.11 3.77
N VAL A 72 -5.16 2.49 4.89
CA VAL A 72 -5.82 2.67 6.18
C VAL A 72 -5.42 4.01 6.77
N ASP A 73 -6.41 4.81 7.11
CA ASP A 73 -6.29 5.98 7.97
C ASP A 73 -6.65 5.53 9.38
N PHE A 74 -5.76 5.76 10.34
CA PHE A 74 -5.94 5.41 11.73
C PHE A 74 -6.38 6.64 12.53
N SER A 75 -7.28 6.45 13.49
CA SER A 75 -7.68 7.49 14.44
C SER A 75 -6.57 7.87 15.43
N THR A 76 -5.54 7.01 15.56
CA THR A 76 -4.35 7.24 16.39
C THR A 76 -3.08 7.04 15.58
N ALA A 77 -2.00 7.73 15.94
CA ALA A 77 -0.73 7.72 15.20
C ALA A 77 0.15 6.47 15.45
N SER A 78 -0.41 5.36 15.94
CA SER A 78 0.35 4.14 16.21
C SER A 78 0.17 3.13 15.08
N VAL A 79 0.90 3.33 13.98
CA VAL A 79 0.99 2.36 12.89
C VAL A 79 2.20 1.48 13.13
N ASP A 80 2.01 0.16 13.21
CA ASP A 80 3.10 -0.82 13.25
C ASP A 80 3.23 -1.46 11.86
N LEU A 81 3.97 -0.78 10.97
CA LEU A 81 4.10 -1.18 9.57
C LEU A 81 4.70 -2.59 9.45
N GLU A 82 5.73 -2.88 10.23
CA GLU A 82 6.42 -4.17 10.20
C GLU A 82 5.47 -5.30 10.60
N ARG A 83 4.70 -5.13 11.68
CA ARG A 83 3.71 -6.13 12.08
C ARG A 83 2.66 -6.35 11.00
N SER A 84 2.13 -5.29 10.40
CA SER A 84 1.11 -5.39 9.36
C SER A 84 1.64 -6.08 8.10
N LEU A 85 2.87 -5.79 7.67
CA LEU A 85 3.51 -6.47 6.54
C LEU A 85 3.82 -7.94 6.84
N ASN A 86 4.33 -8.23 8.04
CA ASN A 86 4.59 -9.60 8.47
C ASN A 86 3.32 -10.44 8.56
N GLN A 87 2.22 -9.86 9.07
CA GLN A 87 0.93 -10.55 9.09
C GLN A 87 0.42 -10.79 7.67
N THR A 88 0.49 -9.78 6.80
CA THR A 88 0.09 -9.91 5.38
C THR A 88 0.88 -11.03 4.69
N ALA A 89 2.20 -11.09 4.90
CA ALA A 89 3.02 -12.16 4.37
C ALA A 89 2.62 -13.54 4.94
N ARG A 90 2.32 -13.64 6.24
CA ARG A 90 1.83 -14.90 6.82
C ARG A 90 0.51 -15.34 6.20
N ASP A 91 -0.39 -14.42 5.94
CA ASP A 91 -1.69 -14.72 5.30
C ASP A 91 -1.51 -15.21 3.85
N ILE A 92 -0.46 -14.75 3.17
CA ILE A 92 -0.13 -15.12 1.77
C ILE A 92 0.63 -16.45 1.68
N GLN A 93 1.71 -16.60 2.45
CA GLN A 93 2.70 -17.68 2.29
C GLN A 93 3.00 -18.47 3.58
N GLY A 94 2.26 -18.21 4.67
CA GLY A 94 2.45 -18.89 5.95
C GLY A 94 3.70 -18.49 6.74
N GLN A 95 4.54 -17.60 6.18
CA GLN A 95 5.82 -17.15 6.74
C GLN A 95 5.86 -15.63 6.85
N PRO A 96 6.62 -15.05 7.80
CA PRO A 96 6.82 -13.60 7.86
C PRO A 96 7.52 -13.09 6.59
N LEU A 97 7.47 -11.77 6.39
CA LEU A 97 8.07 -11.16 5.23
C LEU A 97 9.61 -11.23 5.36
N LEU A 98 10.29 -11.62 4.29
CA LEU A 98 11.73 -11.38 4.19
C LEU A 98 11.93 -9.91 3.83
N VAL A 99 11.97 -9.08 4.87
CA VAL A 99 11.99 -7.62 4.72
C VAL A 99 13.38 -7.17 4.30
N THR A 100 13.41 -6.35 3.25
CA THR A 100 14.54 -5.45 3.00
C THR A 100 14.11 -4.05 3.43
N GLU A 101 14.80 -3.48 4.41
CA GLU A 101 14.61 -2.06 4.72
C GLU A 101 15.09 -1.23 3.54
N MET A 102 14.29 -0.23 3.17
CA MET A 102 14.66 0.68 2.12
C MET A 102 14.71 2.10 2.65
N PRO A 103 15.65 2.92 2.16
CA PRO A 103 15.59 4.35 2.41
C PRO A 103 14.25 4.89 1.91
N VAL A 104 13.66 5.77 2.71
CA VAL A 104 12.42 6.47 2.39
C VAL A 104 12.59 7.15 1.03
N GLN A 105 11.88 6.68 0.00
CA GLN A 105 11.89 7.34 -1.28
C GLN A 105 10.88 8.50 -1.26
N GLY A 106 11.40 9.73 -1.33
CA GLY A 106 10.64 10.98 -1.51
C GLY A 106 10.64 11.94 -0.31
N ASP A 107 10.26 13.21 -0.55
CA ASP A 107 10.24 14.31 0.42
C ASP A 107 9.18 14.19 1.53
N LEU A 108 8.49 13.05 1.60
CA LEU A 108 7.22 12.89 2.32
C LEU A 108 7.39 12.28 3.71
N GLY A 109 8.62 11.86 4.05
CA GLY A 109 8.94 11.22 5.32
C GLY A 109 8.22 9.86 5.51
N GLY A 110 8.15 9.43 6.77
CA GLY A 110 7.60 8.12 7.14
C GLY A 110 8.62 7.00 7.04
N GLU A 111 8.16 5.75 7.14
CA GLU A 111 8.96 4.55 6.89
C GLU A 111 8.35 3.76 5.74
N ALA A 112 9.18 3.04 4.99
CA ALA A 112 8.75 2.14 3.92
C ALA A 112 9.56 0.84 3.98
N ARG A 113 8.88 -0.27 3.76
CA ARG A 113 9.45 -1.62 3.81
C ARG A 113 8.93 -2.41 2.63
N CYS A 114 9.79 -3.23 2.04
CA CYS A 114 9.44 -4.10 0.92
C CYS A 114 10.04 -5.49 1.12
N GLY A 115 9.41 -6.50 0.52
CA GLY A 115 9.94 -7.85 0.50
C GLY A 115 9.17 -8.73 -0.48
N ASP A 116 9.78 -9.84 -0.86
CA ASP A 116 9.18 -10.82 -1.74
C ASP A 116 8.27 -11.78 -0.95
N VAL A 117 7.17 -12.17 -1.58
CA VAL A 117 6.25 -13.21 -1.10
C VAL A 117 5.90 -14.17 -2.24
N GLN A 118 5.54 -15.40 -1.90
CA GLN A 118 4.98 -16.38 -2.84
C GLN A 118 3.46 -16.42 -2.75
N LEU A 119 2.78 -15.95 -3.79
CA LEU A 119 1.32 -15.92 -3.86
C LEU A 119 0.84 -16.84 -4.98
N LEU A 120 0.14 -17.93 -4.64
CA LEU A 120 -0.37 -18.90 -5.62
C LEU A 120 0.74 -19.41 -6.56
N ASP A 121 1.90 -19.74 -5.99
CA ASP A 121 3.12 -20.15 -6.72
C ASP A 121 3.70 -19.09 -7.68
N MET A 122 3.31 -17.81 -7.53
CA MET A 122 3.87 -16.70 -8.28
C MET A 122 4.78 -15.83 -7.39
N PRO A 123 5.95 -15.41 -7.89
CA PRO A 123 6.73 -14.37 -7.22
C PRO A 123 5.87 -13.11 -7.14
N SER A 124 5.77 -12.51 -5.97
CA SER A 124 4.97 -11.31 -5.76
C SER A 124 5.69 -10.33 -4.84
N GLY A 125 5.67 -9.06 -5.22
CA GLY A 125 6.33 -7.99 -4.48
C GLY A 125 5.35 -7.39 -3.49
N LEU A 126 5.72 -7.32 -2.22
CA LEU A 126 4.94 -6.69 -1.17
C LEU A 126 5.70 -5.49 -0.63
N CYS A 127 5.13 -4.29 -0.78
CA CYS A 127 5.64 -3.08 -0.17
C CYS A 127 4.58 -2.45 0.71
N GLY A 128 5.01 -1.76 1.76
CA GLY A 128 4.13 -0.89 2.52
C GLY A 128 4.88 0.31 3.06
N TRP A 129 4.14 1.35 3.37
CA TRP A 129 4.68 2.54 4.01
C TRP A 129 3.70 3.09 5.03
N ALA A 130 4.27 3.77 6.03
CA ALA A 130 3.54 4.44 7.08
C ALA A 130 4.02 5.89 7.23
N VAL A 131 3.08 6.82 7.31
CA VAL A 131 3.36 8.25 7.52
C VAL A 131 2.27 8.83 8.41
N LYS A 132 2.67 9.34 9.59
CA LYS A 132 1.74 9.77 10.66
C LYS A 132 0.77 8.64 11.06
N ASN A 133 -0.50 8.81 10.74
CA ASN A 133 -1.60 7.89 11.01
C ASN A 133 -2.11 7.23 9.72
N TYR A 134 -1.34 7.26 8.63
CA TYR A 134 -1.67 6.59 7.38
C TYR A 134 -0.76 5.40 7.16
N MET A 135 -1.32 4.29 6.72
CA MET A 135 -0.59 3.13 6.24
C MET A 135 -1.13 2.72 4.89
N VAL A 136 -0.23 2.32 3.98
CA VAL A 136 -0.62 1.73 2.71
C VAL A 136 0.23 0.50 2.48
N ILE A 137 -0.40 -0.58 2.01
CA ILE A 137 0.26 -1.80 1.56
C ILE A 137 -0.12 -2.02 0.10
N VAL A 138 0.87 -2.36 -0.71
CA VAL A 138 0.76 -2.65 -2.12
C VAL A 138 1.39 -4.01 -2.40
N LEU A 139 0.64 -4.87 -3.09
CA LEU A 139 1.05 -6.20 -3.51
C LEU A 139 0.99 -6.26 -5.03
N TRP A 140 2.13 -6.54 -5.66
CA TRP A 140 2.22 -6.72 -7.10
C TRP A 140 2.33 -8.20 -7.43
N TYR A 141 1.33 -8.72 -8.12
CA TYR A 141 1.25 -10.11 -8.52
C TYR A 141 2.24 -10.40 -9.65
N ASN A 142 2.87 -11.57 -9.62
CA ASN A 142 3.78 -12.04 -10.67
C ASN A 142 4.95 -11.07 -10.97
N HIS A 143 5.41 -10.36 -9.95
CA HIS A 143 6.53 -9.40 -9.99
C HIS A 143 7.29 -9.47 -8.67
N GLU A 144 8.58 -9.15 -8.67
CA GLU A 144 9.37 -9.10 -7.43
C GLU A 144 9.24 -7.72 -6.76
N ALA A 145 9.54 -7.66 -5.47
CA ALA A 145 9.56 -6.42 -4.71
C ALA A 145 10.47 -5.38 -5.36
N GLY A 146 11.61 -5.80 -5.92
CA GLY A 146 12.55 -4.92 -6.63
C GLY A 146 11.92 -4.12 -7.79
N ASP A 147 10.86 -4.63 -8.43
CA ASP A 147 10.11 -3.85 -9.43
C ASP A 147 9.20 -2.82 -8.77
N LEU A 148 8.51 -3.21 -7.71
CA LEU A 148 7.63 -2.34 -6.94
C LEU A 148 8.39 -1.16 -6.32
N VAL A 149 9.63 -1.40 -5.88
CA VAL A 149 10.58 -0.39 -5.38
C VAL A 149 10.82 0.73 -6.40
N LYS A 150 10.98 0.38 -7.68
CA LYS A 150 11.24 1.37 -8.75
C LYS A 150 10.04 2.28 -8.96
N GLU A 151 8.82 1.81 -8.65
CA GLU A 151 7.57 2.55 -8.83
C GLU A 151 7.07 3.22 -7.54
N LEU A 152 7.65 2.90 -6.38
CA LEU A 152 7.10 3.25 -5.07
C LEU A 152 6.88 4.77 -4.91
N ALA A 153 7.81 5.59 -5.37
CA ALA A 153 7.67 7.05 -5.32
C ALA A 153 6.46 7.56 -6.14
N ALA A 154 6.24 6.99 -7.33
CA ALA A 154 5.11 7.34 -8.18
C ALA A 154 3.77 6.85 -7.58
N ILE A 155 3.77 5.64 -7.01
CA ILE A 155 2.61 5.06 -6.30
C ILE A 155 2.23 5.96 -5.12
N ARG A 156 3.19 6.33 -4.27
CA ARG A 156 2.96 7.26 -3.15
C ARG A 156 2.39 8.59 -3.64
N GLY A 157 2.98 9.15 -4.71
CA GLY A 157 2.51 10.41 -5.29
C GLY A 157 1.06 10.38 -5.82
N ALA A 158 0.57 9.21 -6.23
CA ALA A 158 -0.81 9.04 -6.67
C ALA A 158 -1.80 8.77 -5.51
N VAL A 159 -1.32 8.21 -4.42
CA VAL A 159 -2.15 7.79 -3.27
C VAL A 159 -2.25 8.88 -2.20
N GLU A 160 -1.16 9.59 -1.93
CA GLU A 160 -1.07 10.57 -0.85
C GLU A 160 -1.56 11.96 -1.28
N THR A 161 -2.46 12.55 -0.49
CA THR A 161 -2.86 13.96 -0.58
C THR A 161 -1.91 14.81 0.25
N LYS A 162 -1.52 15.98 -0.27
CA LYS A 162 -0.52 16.88 0.33
C LYS A 162 -1.08 18.28 0.57
N SER A 163 -0.53 18.97 1.57
CA SER A 163 -0.77 20.40 1.87
C SER A 163 0.53 21.15 2.08
#